data_AF-A0A4U7ETY2-F1
#
_entry.id   AF-A0A4U7ETY2-F1
#
_cell.length_a   1.000
_cell.length_b   1.000
_cell.length_c   1.000
_cell.angle_alpha   90.00
_cell.angle_beta   90.00
_cell.angle_gamma   90.00
#
_symmetry.space_group_name_H-M   'P 1'
#
loop_
_entity.id
_entity.type
_entity.pdbx_description
1 polymer ?
#
loop_
_entity_poly.entity_id
_entity_poly.type
_entity_poly.pdbx_seq_one_letter_code
_entity_poly.pdbx_strand_id
1 'polypeptide(L)'
;MSLERRAVLLVGAGAIGFGAVGYRELTDCEEFACFAFEYEGADDAPSRLTIEHTGGTERLRAGDVFVTNVSTDYEAGETDTLAWAELDDNLDPDDAIDREAVQVPIRFPDVVAIRWRRDGDEEIVGAWLYDDDVR
;
A
#
# COMPACT_ATOMS: atom_id res chain seq x y z
N MET A 1 13.93 12.34 22.93
CA MET A 1 12.48 12.60 23.02
C MET A 1 11.79 11.28 22.73
N SER A 2 10.95 10.80 23.64
CA SER A 2 10.32 9.48 23.58
C SER A 2 9.07 9.59 22.71
N LEU A 3 9.07 8.90 21.57
CA LEU A 3 7.90 8.76 20.70
C LEU A 3 6.96 7.72 21.30
N GLU A 4 5.94 8.19 22.02
CA GLU A 4 4.83 7.34 22.47
C GLU A 4 3.93 7.00 21.28
N ARG A 5 3.92 5.73 20.90
CA ARG A 5 3.17 5.17 19.77
C ARG A 5 1.69 5.10 20.10
N ARG A 6 0.83 5.64 19.22
CA ARG A 6 -0.62 5.40 19.24
C ARG A 6 -1.00 4.57 18.02
N ALA A 7 -1.28 3.29 18.22
CA ALA A 7 -1.92 2.46 17.20
C ALA A 7 -3.43 2.77 17.21
N VAL A 8 -3.97 3.24 16.09
CA VAL A 8 -5.41 3.47 15.94
C VAL A 8 -6.03 2.22 15.31
N LEU A 9 -6.72 1.42 16.13
CA LEU A 9 -7.53 0.28 15.66
C LEU A 9 -8.91 0.80 15.24
N LEU A 10 -9.12 1.04 13.94
CA LEU A 10 -10.47 1.22 13.40
C LEU A 10 -11.12 -0.15 13.21
N VAL A 11 -11.94 -0.55 14.19
CA VAL A 11 -12.74 -1.79 14.17
C VAL A 11 -13.93 -1.59 13.23
N GLY A 12 -13.79 -2.05 11.99
CA GLY A 12 -14.90 -2.30 11.07
C GLY A 12 -15.42 -3.72 11.27
N ALA A 13 -16.67 -3.87 11.67
CA ALA A 13 -17.32 -5.15 11.92
C ALA A 13 -17.83 -5.78 10.60
N GLY A 14 -17.30 -6.94 10.21
CA GLY A 14 -17.82 -7.80 9.14
C GLY A 14 -16.98 -9.08 9.02
N ALA A 15 -17.61 -10.24 9.15
CA ALA A 15 -16.95 -11.53 9.33
C ALA A 15 -16.35 -12.12 8.03
N ILE A 16 -15.18 -12.77 8.16
CA ILE A 16 -14.78 -14.14 7.72
C ILE A 16 -13.27 -14.13 7.43
N GLY A 17 -12.48 -14.86 8.23
CA GLY A 17 -11.15 -15.36 7.84
C GLY A 17 -10.04 -14.35 7.56
N PHE A 18 -9.83 -13.34 8.41
CA PHE A 18 -8.69 -12.44 8.26
C PHE A 18 -7.60 -12.82 9.27
N GLY A 19 -6.44 -13.26 8.77
CA GLY A 19 -5.20 -13.19 9.54
C GLY A 19 -5.01 -11.72 9.93
N ALA A 20 -4.74 -11.45 11.21
CA ALA A 20 -4.60 -10.08 11.69
C ALA A 20 -3.29 -9.51 11.15
N VAL A 21 -3.36 -8.80 10.02
CA VAL A 21 -2.20 -8.21 9.34
C VAL A 21 -1.82 -6.89 10.02
N GLY A 22 -0.60 -6.83 10.55
CA GLY A 22 -0.06 -5.63 11.20
C GLY A 22 0.29 -4.53 10.21
N TYR A 23 -0.61 -3.57 10.00
CA TYR A 23 -0.29 -2.34 9.29
C TYR A 23 0.62 -1.44 10.14
N ARG A 24 1.67 -0.87 9.52
CA ARG A 24 2.51 0.14 10.15
C ARG A 24 2.55 1.40 9.30
N GLU A 25 1.81 2.41 9.74
CA GLU A 25 2.00 3.80 9.33
C GLU A 25 3.45 4.21 9.63
N LEU A 26 4.22 4.47 8.58
CA LEU A 26 5.56 5.06 8.70
C LEU A 26 5.51 6.59 8.78
N THR A 27 4.42 7.18 8.31
CA THR A 27 4.11 8.62 8.34
C THR A 27 2.81 8.81 9.09
N ASP A 28 2.77 9.74 10.06
CA ASP A 28 1.51 10.12 10.73
C ASP A 28 0.55 10.63 9.65
N CYS A 29 -0.64 10.04 9.59
CA CYS A 29 -1.69 10.35 8.64
C CYS A 29 -2.03 11.86 8.54
N GLU A 30 -1.75 12.61 9.60
CA GLU A 30 -1.98 14.06 9.67
C GLU A 30 -0.97 14.90 8.87
N GLU A 31 0.18 14.35 8.45
CA GLU A 31 1.25 15.17 7.87
C GLU A 31 1.30 15.15 6.34
N PHE A 32 1.21 13.98 5.66
CA PHE A 32 1.48 13.89 4.21
C PHE A 32 0.46 13.08 3.41
N ALA A 33 0.30 11.78 3.70
CA ALA A 33 -0.64 10.88 3.02
C ALA A 33 -1.05 9.72 3.91
N CYS A 34 -2.25 9.19 3.66
CA CYS A 34 -2.87 8.09 4.38
C CYS A 34 -3.23 6.97 3.41
N PHE A 35 -2.97 5.72 3.82
CA PHE A 35 -3.30 4.55 3.03
C PHE A 35 -3.98 3.48 3.88
N ALA A 36 -5.02 2.87 3.35
CA ALA A 36 -5.61 1.65 3.89
C ALA A 36 -5.18 0.45 3.05
N PHE A 37 -5.08 -0.71 3.69
CA PHE A 37 -4.59 -1.93 3.08
C PHE A 37 -5.51 -3.10 3.41
N GLU A 38 -5.86 -3.89 2.40
CA GLU A 38 -6.60 -5.13 2.57
C GLU A 38 -5.83 -6.26 1.87
N TYR A 39 -5.47 -7.30 2.62
CA TYR A 39 -4.70 -8.43 2.13
C TYR A 39 -5.58 -9.66 1.97
N GLU A 40 -5.50 -10.30 0.81
CA GLU A 40 -6.13 -11.57 0.49
C GLU A 40 -5.06 -12.59 0.08
N GLY A 41 -4.82 -13.58 0.94
CA GLY A 41 -3.87 -14.67 0.66
C GLY A 41 -4.37 -15.66 -0.39
N ALA A 42 -3.45 -16.26 -1.14
CA ALA A 42 -3.72 -17.34 -2.09
C ALA A 42 -2.61 -18.40 -2.03
N ASP A 43 -2.97 -19.68 -2.20
CA ASP A 43 -2.04 -20.82 -2.07
C ASP A 43 -1.30 -21.14 -3.39
N ASP A 44 -2.01 -21.14 -4.52
CA ASP A 44 -1.51 -21.55 -5.84
C ASP A 44 -1.52 -20.40 -6.86
N ALA A 45 -1.56 -19.16 -6.39
CA ALA A 45 -1.64 -17.94 -7.20
C ALA A 45 -1.00 -16.77 -6.43
N PRO A 46 -0.67 -15.63 -7.07
CA PRO A 46 -0.27 -14.45 -6.32
C PRO A 46 -1.39 -14.04 -5.35
N SER A 47 -1.00 -13.70 -4.13
CA SER A 47 -1.89 -13.05 -3.18
C SER A 47 -2.25 -11.66 -3.69
N ARG A 48 -3.31 -11.06 -3.14
CA ARG A 48 -3.74 -9.70 -3.52
C ARG A 48 -3.60 -8.75 -2.36
N LEU A 49 -3.16 -7.54 -2.67
CA LEU A 49 -3.14 -6.43 -1.74
C LEU A 49 -3.92 -5.28 -2.38
N THR A 50 -5.05 -4.92 -1.80
CA THR A 50 -5.76 -3.70 -2.14
C THR A 50 -5.16 -2.55 -1.33
N ILE A 51 -4.79 -1.48 -2.02
CA ILE A 51 -4.20 -0.27 -1.45
C ILE A 51 -5.14 0.89 -1.80
N GLU A 52 -5.70 1.54 -0.78
CA GLU A 52 -6.57 2.71 -0.95
C GLU A 52 -5.89 3.94 -0.37
N HIS A 53 -5.82 5.03 -1.13
CA HIS A 53 -5.39 6.32 -0.59
C HIS A 53 -6.56 7.02 0.10
N THR A 54 -6.53 7.10 1.43
CA THR A 54 -7.69 7.48 2.25
C THR A 54 -7.70 8.96 2.66
N GLY A 55 -6.61 9.68 2.44
CA GLY A 55 -6.48 11.09 2.78
C GLY A 55 -5.04 11.56 2.88
N GLY A 56 -4.84 12.79 3.32
CA GLY A 56 -3.54 13.46 3.36
C GLY A 56 -3.69 14.95 3.13
N THR A 57 -2.58 15.68 3.25
CA THR A 57 -2.54 17.12 2.95
C THR A 57 -2.01 17.39 1.54
N GLU A 58 -1.18 16.48 1.02
CA GLU A 58 -0.54 16.61 -0.29
C GLU A 58 -1.39 16.00 -1.40
N ARG A 59 -1.32 16.61 -2.58
CA ARG A 59 -1.90 16.03 -3.80
C ARG A 59 -0.90 15.08 -4.43
N LEU A 60 -1.14 13.79 -4.28
CA LEU A 60 -0.34 12.73 -4.87
C LEU A 60 -0.79 12.43 -6.30
N ARG A 61 0.08 12.66 -7.30
CA ARG A 61 -0.20 12.34 -8.70
C ARG A 61 0.08 10.87 -8.99
N ALA A 62 -0.77 10.24 -9.79
CA ALA A 62 -0.68 8.81 -10.09
C ALA A 62 0.64 8.41 -10.76
N GLY A 63 1.24 9.29 -11.56
CA GLY A 63 2.56 9.06 -12.19
C GLY A 63 3.75 9.26 -11.26
N ASP A 64 3.54 9.89 -10.11
CA ASP A 64 4.59 10.22 -9.12
C ASP A 64 4.55 9.27 -7.91
N VAL A 65 3.52 8.44 -7.79
CA VAL A 65 3.35 7.45 -6.71
C VAL A 65 3.68 6.07 -7.23
N PHE A 66 4.54 5.33 -6.54
CA PHE A 66 5.02 4.02 -6.94
C PHE A 66 4.76 2.99 -5.85
N VAL A 67 4.29 1.81 -6.24
CA VAL A 67 4.08 0.65 -5.37
C VAL A 67 5.17 -0.38 -5.64
N THR A 68 5.89 -0.79 -4.61
CA THR A 68 6.97 -1.79 -4.74
C THR A 68 6.45 -3.22 -4.64
N ASN A 69 7.28 -4.19 -5.05
CA ASN A 69 7.02 -5.62 -4.88
C ASN A 69 5.73 -6.12 -5.56
N VAL A 70 5.31 -5.44 -6.63
CA VAL A 70 4.17 -5.89 -7.45
C VAL A 70 4.64 -7.08 -8.28
N SER A 71 3.98 -8.23 -8.16
CA SER A 71 4.32 -9.43 -8.92
C SER A 71 3.89 -9.27 -10.38
N THR A 72 4.86 -9.24 -11.29
CA THR A 72 4.62 -9.12 -12.73
C THR A 72 4.65 -10.48 -13.43
N ASP A 73 5.43 -11.43 -12.91
CA ASP A 73 5.40 -12.85 -13.30
C ASP A 73 5.52 -13.73 -12.05
N TYR A 74 4.41 -14.35 -11.64
CA TYR A 74 4.36 -15.21 -10.45
C TYR A 74 5.16 -16.51 -10.61
N GLU A 75 5.16 -17.10 -11.80
CA GLU A 75 5.82 -18.38 -12.08
C GLU A 75 7.34 -18.20 -12.14
N ALA A 76 7.80 -17.15 -12.84
CA ALA A 76 9.21 -16.78 -12.90
C ALA A 76 9.71 -16.14 -11.60
N GLY A 77 8.79 -15.60 -10.79
CA GLY A 77 9.12 -14.96 -9.54
C GLY A 77 9.60 -13.54 -9.65
N GLU A 78 9.13 -12.84 -10.67
CA GLU A 78 9.49 -11.47 -10.97
C GLU A 78 8.55 -10.49 -10.25
N THR A 79 9.16 -9.44 -9.72
CA THR A 79 8.48 -8.34 -9.05
C THR A 79 9.04 -7.04 -9.57
N ASP A 80 8.20 -6.02 -9.65
CA ASP A 80 8.59 -4.68 -10.09
C ASP A 80 8.08 -3.60 -9.12
N THR A 81 8.50 -2.36 -9.39
CA THR A 81 7.97 -1.15 -8.78
C THR A 81 7.21 -0.37 -9.84
N LEU A 82 5.89 -0.30 -9.71
CA LEU A 82 5.01 0.28 -10.73
C LEU A 82 4.40 1.58 -10.24
N ALA A 83 4.26 2.56 -11.12
CA ALA A 83 3.52 3.78 -10.81
C ALA A 83 2.02 3.46 -10.64
N TRP A 84 1.32 4.26 -9.85
CA TRP A 84 -0.12 4.11 -9.65
C TRP A 84 -0.88 4.21 -10.97
N ALA A 85 -0.46 5.12 -11.86
CA ALA A 85 -1.02 5.26 -13.20
C ALA A 85 -0.78 4.04 -14.12
N GLU A 86 0.17 3.16 -13.78
CA GLU A 86 0.38 1.88 -14.48
C GLU A 86 -0.48 0.75 -13.89
N LEU A 87 -0.97 0.95 -12.66
CA LEU A 87 -1.80 -0.01 -11.93
C LEU A 87 -3.30 0.23 -12.12
N ASP A 88 -3.69 1.47 -12.43
CA ASP A 88 -5.07 1.88 -12.70
C ASP A 88 -5.20 2.49 -14.09
N ASP A 89 -5.76 1.72 -15.03
CA ASP A 89 -5.99 2.15 -16.42
C ASP A 89 -6.96 3.34 -16.57
N ASN A 90 -7.64 3.75 -15.48
CA ASN A 90 -8.57 4.88 -15.49
C ASN A 90 -7.93 6.21 -15.07
N LEU A 91 -6.67 6.20 -14.63
CA LEU A 91 -5.97 7.39 -14.15
C LEU A 91 -4.82 7.74 -15.09
N ASP A 92 -4.83 8.98 -15.60
CA ASP A 92 -3.68 9.53 -16.29
C ASP A 92 -2.56 9.84 -15.26
N PRO A 93 -1.27 9.86 -15.67
CA PRO A 93 -0.15 10.18 -14.77
C PRO A 93 -0.27 11.51 -14.00
N ASP A 94 -1.02 12.48 -14.54
CA ASP A 94 -1.25 13.80 -13.92
C ASP A 94 -2.47 13.83 -12.96
N ASP A 95 -3.30 12.79 -12.97
CA ASP A 95 -4.46 12.66 -12.09
C ASP A 95 -4.03 12.41 -10.66
N ALA A 96 -4.88 12.83 -9.72
CA ALA A 96 -4.62 12.61 -8.30
C ALA A 96 -5.27 11.31 -7.83
N ILE A 97 -4.62 10.61 -6.91
CA ILE A 97 -5.11 9.32 -6.37
C ILE A 97 -6.08 9.48 -5.19
N ASP A 98 -6.70 10.65 -5.02
CA ASP A 98 -7.58 10.97 -3.89
C ASP A 98 -8.78 10.00 -3.79
N ARG A 99 -8.79 9.12 -2.77
CA ARG A 99 -9.79 8.05 -2.58
C ARG A 99 -9.79 6.98 -3.67
N GLU A 100 -8.72 6.90 -4.43
CA GLU A 100 -8.53 5.84 -5.40
C GLU A 100 -7.95 4.60 -4.70
N ALA A 101 -8.26 3.44 -5.27
CA ALA A 101 -7.77 2.15 -4.79
C ALA A 101 -7.22 1.32 -5.94
N VAL A 102 -6.05 0.72 -5.72
CA VAL A 102 -5.44 -0.24 -6.65
C VAL A 102 -5.34 -1.60 -6.01
N GLN A 103 -5.53 -2.64 -6.81
CA GLN A 103 -5.28 -4.01 -6.40
C GLN A 103 -3.98 -4.48 -7.05
N VAL A 104 -2.99 -4.81 -6.22
CA VAL A 104 -1.71 -5.31 -6.70
C VAL A 104 -1.53 -6.80 -6.37
N PRO A 105 -1.10 -7.63 -7.32
CA PRO A 105 -0.67 -8.98 -7.03
C PRO A 105 0.66 -8.96 -6.28
N ILE A 106 0.79 -9.74 -5.21
CA ILE A 106 2.04 -9.94 -4.48
C ILE A 106 2.35 -11.44 -4.36
N ARG A 107 3.60 -11.81 -4.60
CA ARG A 107 4.00 -13.22 -4.64
C ARG A 107 4.09 -13.83 -3.25
N PHE A 108 4.75 -13.12 -2.34
CA PHE A 108 4.90 -13.51 -0.96
C PHE A 108 4.56 -12.33 -0.08
N PRO A 109 4.00 -12.57 1.12
CA PRO A 109 3.87 -11.53 2.12
C PRO A 109 5.27 -10.99 2.49
N ASP A 110 5.56 -9.78 2.06
CA ASP A 110 6.78 -9.02 2.31
C ASP A 110 6.41 -7.54 2.48
N VAL A 111 7.37 -6.65 2.64
CA VAL A 111 7.15 -5.21 2.74
C VAL A 111 6.72 -4.64 1.39
N VAL A 112 5.52 -4.08 1.30
CA VAL A 112 5.08 -3.27 0.16
C VAL A 112 5.16 -1.81 0.57
N ALA A 113 6.06 -1.04 -0.06
CA ALA A 113 6.20 0.39 0.17
C ALA A 113 5.48 1.18 -0.92
N ILE A 114 4.88 2.30 -0.51
CA ILE A 114 4.36 3.33 -1.39
C ILE A 114 5.36 4.48 -1.35
N ARG A 115 5.94 4.76 -2.50
CA ARG A 115 6.94 5.80 -2.69
C ARG A 115 6.31 6.95 -3.43
N TRP A 116 6.66 8.16 -3.04
CA TRP A 116 6.27 9.36 -3.75
C TRP A 116 7.53 10.06 -4.24
N ARG A 117 7.56 10.37 -5.54
CA ARG A 117 8.64 11.11 -6.18
C ARG A 117 8.16 12.49 -6.56
N ARG A 118 8.87 13.52 -6.11
CA ARG A 118 8.55 14.90 -6.44
C ARG A 118 9.82 15.72 -6.54
N ASP A 119 9.89 16.57 -7.57
CA ASP A 119 10.99 17.54 -7.74
C ASP A 119 12.40 16.91 -7.73
N GLY A 120 12.50 15.60 -8.06
CA GLY A 120 13.76 14.83 -8.08
C GLY A 120 14.09 14.11 -6.76
N ASP A 121 13.31 14.32 -5.72
CA ASP A 121 13.38 13.61 -4.44
C ASP A 121 12.39 12.44 -4.41
N GLU A 122 12.72 11.39 -3.65
CA GLU A 122 11.86 10.21 -3.42
C GLU A 122 11.73 9.96 -1.92
N GLU A 123 10.50 9.79 -1.46
CA GLU A 123 10.17 9.50 -0.06
C GLU A 123 9.19 8.33 0.06
N ILE A 124 9.18 7.64 1.20
CA ILE A 124 8.21 6.59 1.50
C ILE A 124 7.05 7.23 2.25
N VAL A 125 5.86 7.20 1.64
CA VAL A 125 4.62 7.82 2.17
C VAL A 125 3.63 6.79 2.70
N GLY A 126 3.93 5.50 2.56
CA GLY A 126 3.12 4.41 3.09
C GLY A 126 3.89 3.09 3.05
N ALA A 127 3.56 2.17 3.96
CA ALA A 127 4.09 0.82 3.90
C ALA A 127 3.10 -0.18 4.50
N TRP A 128 3.00 -1.32 3.84
CA TRP A 128 2.34 -2.51 4.34
C TRP A 128 3.40 -3.54 4.69
N LEU A 129 3.30 -4.13 5.87
CA LEU A 129 4.13 -5.24 6.31
C LEU A 129 3.22 -6.41 6.68
N TYR A 130 3.59 -7.59 6.23
CA TYR A 130 3.00 -8.80 6.75
C TYR A 130 3.65 -9.18 8.08
N ASP A 131 2.84 -9.32 9.13
CA ASP A 131 3.26 -9.80 10.45
C ASP A 131 2.47 -11.07 10.78
N ASP A 132 3.17 -12.20 10.86
CA ASP A 132 2.64 -13.53 11.20
C ASP A 132 2.51 -13.74 12.72
N ASP A 133 3.08 -12.84 13.53
CA ASP A 133 3.22 -13.01 14.99
C ASP A 133 2.02 -12.48 15.81
N VAL A 134 0.94 -12.02 15.16
CA VAL A 134 -0.29 -11.56 15.84
C VAL A 134 -1.10 -12.76 16.34
N ARG A 135 -0.74 -13.27 17.53
CA ARG A 135 -1.46 -14.30 18.30
C ARG A 135 -2.47 -13.73 19.30
#